data_AF-A0A7C4WAP4-F1
#
_entry.id   AF-A0A7C4WAP4-F1
#
_cell.length_a   1.000
_cell.length_b   1.000
_cell.length_c   1.000
_cell.angle_alpha   90.00
_cell.angle_beta   90.00
_cell.angle_gamma   90.00
#
_symmetry.space_group_name_H-M   'P 1'
#
loop_
_entity.id
_entity.type
_entity.pdbx_description
1 polymer ?
#
loop_
_entity_poly.entity_id
_entity_poly.type
_entity_poly.pdbx_seq_one_letter_code
_entity_poly.pdbx_strand_id
1 'polypeptide(L)'
;MREKAYVLWLEEVDRNDLILVGGKGANLGELVRAGIPVPPGFIVTSHAYKEFIERTGLKERIGEALKEVLNSNDPKLFEKVSVEIRKMIEGHEVPEDIAKAIVESYKKLCEKLGVVKVSVAVRSSATAEDLPGASFAGQQETYLNVEGEEEVLQKVKNCWSSLFT
;
A
#
# COMPACT_ATOMS: atom_id res chain seq x y z
N MET A 1 -7.92 13.90 -12.99
CA MET A 1 -8.60 12.58 -12.95
C MET A 1 -8.02 11.80 -11.78
N ARG A 2 -8.85 11.40 -10.80
CA ARG A 2 -8.39 10.74 -9.55
C ARG A 2 -7.65 9.42 -9.80
N GLU A 3 -7.96 8.76 -10.92
CA GLU A 3 -7.37 7.49 -11.36
C GLU A 3 -5.83 7.48 -11.48
N LYS A 4 -5.21 8.66 -11.66
CA LYS A 4 -3.75 8.81 -11.75
C LYS A 4 -3.12 9.43 -10.51
N ALA A 5 -3.88 9.63 -9.43
CA ALA A 5 -3.33 10.17 -8.20
C ALA A 5 -2.52 9.08 -7.47
N TYR A 6 -1.33 9.41 -6.99
CA TYR A 6 -0.54 8.49 -6.15
C TYR A 6 -1.06 8.42 -4.71
N VAL A 7 -1.67 9.51 -4.25
CA VAL A 7 -2.27 9.62 -2.92
C VAL A 7 -3.66 10.23 -3.03
N LEU A 8 -4.59 9.71 -2.24
CA LEU A 8 -5.91 10.30 -2.02
C LEU A 8 -6.20 10.39 -0.52
N TRP A 9 -6.85 11.45 -0.09
CA TRP A 9 -7.25 11.63 1.31
C TRP A 9 -8.52 10.83 1.62
N LEU A 10 -8.70 10.42 2.88
CA LEU A 10 -9.89 9.66 3.29
C LEU A 10 -11.19 10.44 2.99
N GLU A 11 -11.18 11.77 3.14
CA GLU A 11 -12.33 12.61 2.79
C GLU A 11 -12.63 12.69 1.28
N GLU A 12 -11.70 12.28 0.42
CA GLU A 12 -11.85 12.36 -1.04
C GLU A 12 -12.48 11.10 -1.64
N VAL A 13 -12.43 9.97 -0.95
CA VAL A 13 -12.75 8.66 -1.52
C VAL A 13 -14.10 8.13 -1.04
N ASP A 14 -14.66 7.21 -1.80
CA ASP A 14 -15.90 6.50 -1.47
C ASP A 14 -15.87 5.05 -1.99
N ARG A 15 -16.98 4.32 -1.81
CA ARG A 15 -17.09 2.91 -2.23
C ARG A 15 -16.82 2.67 -3.72
N ASN A 16 -16.96 3.68 -4.57
CA ASN A 16 -16.72 3.56 -6.01
C ASN A 16 -15.22 3.58 -6.35
N ASP A 17 -14.37 3.97 -5.41
CA ASP A 17 -12.92 4.02 -5.57
C ASP A 17 -12.21 2.70 -5.19
N LEU A 18 -12.96 1.60 -4.98
CA LEU A 18 -12.43 0.31 -4.49
C LEU A 18 -11.22 -0.21 -5.29
N ILE A 19 -11.23 -0.05 -6.61
CA ILE A 19 -10.11 -0.46 -7.49
C ILE A 19 -8.84 0.35 -7.20
N LEU A 20 -9.00 1.60 -6.77
CA LEU A 20 -7.90 2.53 -6.55
C LEU A 20 -7.38 2.51 -5.11
N VAL A 21 -8.24 2.28 -4.12
CA VAL A 21 -7.90 2.40 -2.69
C VAL A 21 -8.08 1.14 -1.86
N GLY A 22 -8.61 0.08 -2.47
CA GLY A 22 -8.94 -1.16 -1.78
C GLY A 22 -10.14 -1.04 -0.85
N GLY A 23 -10.55 -2.19 -0.31
CA GLY A 23 -11.75 -2.31 0.50
C GLY A 23 -11.73 -1.47 1.77
N LYS A 24 -10.63 -1.55 2.54
CA LYS A 24 -10.48 -0.79 3.79
C LYS A 24 -10.45 0.71 3.54
N GLY A 25 -9.71 1.17 2.53
CA GLY A 25 -9.62 2.58 2.17
C GLY A 25 -10.98 3.15 1.76
N ALA A 26 -11.71 2.43 0.91
CA ALA A 26 -13.04 2.81 0.47
C ALA A 26 -14.04 2.87 1.63
N ASN A 27 -14.05 1.85 2.50
CA ASN A 27 -14.92 1.80 3.68
C ASN A 27 -14.60 2.93 4.69
N LEU A 28 -13.32 3.26 4.91
CA LEU A 28 -12.94 4.39 5.77
C LEU A 28 -13.43 5.73 5.19
N GLY A 29 -13.36 5.91 3.87
CA GLY A 29 -13.92 7.10 3.20
C GLY A 29 -15.44 7.22 3.36
N GLU A 30 -16.18 6.11 3.25
CA GLU A 30 -17.61 6.08 3.52
C GLU A 30 -17.93 6.53 4.95
N LEU A 31 -17.18 6.03 5.94
CA LEU A 31 -17.36 6.41 7.34
C LEU A 31 -17.10 7.92 7.55
N VAL A 32 -16.04 8.46 6.96
CA VAL A 32 -15.74 9.91 7.00
C VAL A 32 -16.89 10.72 6.42
N ARG A 33 -17.41 10.32 5.25
CA ARG A 33 -18.54 11.00 4.59
C ARG A 33 -19.84 10.90 5.35
N ALA A 34 -20.05 9.79 6.07
CA ALA A 34 -21.17 9.61 6.96
C ALA A 34 -21.07 10.44 8.25
N GLY A 35 -20.00 11.21 8.45
CA GLY A 35 -19.76 12.02 9.64
C GLY A 35 -19.35 11.20 10.86
N ILE A 36 -18.95 9.94 10.67
CA ILE A 36 -18.43 9.09 11.73
C ILE A 36 -17.00 9.55 12.05
N PRO A 37 -16.63 9.68 13.33
CA PRO A 37 -15.30 10.13 13.71
C PRO A 37 -14.25 9.06 13.34
N VAL A 38 -13.57 9.29 12.22
CA VAL A 38 -12.43 8.51 11.76
C VAL A 38 -11.17 9.39 11.87
N PRO A 39 -10.04 8.87 12.38
CA PRO A 39 -8.79 9.62 12.38
C PRO A 39 -8.41 10.10 10.97
N PRO A 40 -7.93 11.35 10.79
CA PRO A 40 -7.54 11.84 9.48
C PRO A 40 -6.38 11.02 8.93
N GLY A 41 -6.36 10.84 7.62
CA GLY A 41 -5.33 10.05 6.95
C GLY A 41 -5.43 10.14 5.44
N PHE A 42 -4.51 9.44 4.78
CA PHE A 42 -4.46 9.34 3.33
C PHE A 42 -4.15 7.91 2.92
N ILE A 43 -4.43 7.60 1.66
CA ILE A 43 -4.28 6.29 1.04
C ILE A 43 -3.25 6.42 -0.08
N VAL A 44 -2.24 5.55 -0.06
CA VAL A 44 -1.36 5.35 -1.20
C VAL A 44 -2.08 4.43 -2.19
N THR A 45 -2.33 4.91 -3.40
CA THR A 45 -3.23 4.25 -4.35
C THR A 45 -2.62 3.01 -4.99
N SER A 46 -3.46 2.13 -5.52
CA SER A 46 -3.03 1.00 -6.35
C SER A 46 -2.30 1.46 -7.62
N HIS A 47 -2.59 2.68 -8.10
CA HIS A 47 -1.85 3.30 -9.20
C HIS A 47 -0.39 3.60 -8.80
N ALA A 48 -0.14 4.13 -7.59
CA ALA A 48 1.23 4.33 -7.10
C ALA A 48 2.03 3.02 -7.04
N TYR A 49 1.41 1.94 -6.55
CA TYR A 49 2.03 0.61 -6.55
C TYR A 49 2.34 0.13 -7.98
N LYS A 50 1.38 0.27 -8.91
CA LYS A 50 1.55 -0.13 -10.30
C LYS A 50 2.70 0.62 -10.97
N GLU A 51 2.73 1.95 -10.85
CA GLU A 51 3.81 2.77 -11.41
C GLU A 51 5.16 2.45 -10.77
N PHE A 52 5.19 2.17 -9.46
CA PHE A 52 6.41 1.72 -8.79
C PHE A 52 6.94 0.41 -9.40
N ILE A 53 6.11 -0.63 -9.53
CA ILE A 53 6.58 -1.92 -10.08
C ILE A 53 6.92 -1.86 -11.58
N GLU A 54 6.22 -1.03 -12.35
CA GLU A 54 6.44 -0.89 -13.80
C GLU A 54 7.71 -0.05 -14.08
N ARG A 55 7.87 1.11 -13.44
CA ARG A 55 9.01 2.01 -13.71
C ARG A 55 10.33 1.49 -13.18
N THR A 56 10.31 0.58 -12.20
CA THR A 56 11.52 -0.05 -11.65
C THR A 56 11.90 -1.36 -12.36
N GLY A 57 11.09 -1.83 -13.33
CA GLY A 57 11.28 -3.13 -13.97
C GLY A 57 11.06 -4.33 -13.03
N LEU A 58 10.50 -4.09 -11.85
CA LEU A 58 10.17 -5.14 -10.88
C LEU A 58 9.08 -6.06 -11.41
N LYS A 59 8.15 -5.55 -12.21
CA LYS A 59 7.06 -6.34 -12.78
C LYS A 59 7.56 -7.55 -13.56
N GLU A 60 8.55 -7.35 -14.43
CA GLU A 60 9.13 -8.41 -15.24
C GLU A 60 9.90 -9.41 -14.36
N ARG A 61 10.72 -8.91 -13.43
CA ARG A 61 11.53 -9.74 -12.52
C ARG A 61 10.69 -10.59 -11.58
N ILE A 62 9.62 -10.02 -11.02
CA ILE A 62 8.64 -10.74 -10.20
C ILE A 62 7.94 -11.80 -11.06
N GLY A 63 7.53 -11.44 -12.28
CA GLY A 63 6.91 -12.38 -13.22
C GLY A 63 7.83 -13.55 -13.58
N GLU A 64 9.13 -13.33 -13.69
CA GLU A 64 10.13 -14.39 -13.91
C GLU A 64 10.28 -15.29 -12.68
N ALA A 65 10.45 -14.71 -11.49
CA ALA A 65 10.55 -15.48 -10.25
C ALA A 65 9.31 -16.36 -10.01
N LEU A 66 8.11 -15.83 -10.32
CA LEU A 66 6.86 -16.57 -10.18
C LEU A 66 6.76 -17.76 -11.15
N LYS A 67 7.41 -17.73 -12.32
CA LYS A 67 7.40 -18.88 -13.25
C LYS A 67 8.04 -20.13 -12.65
N GLU A 68 9.00 -19.97 -11.74
CA GLU A 68 9.64 -21.10 -11.05
C GLU A 68 8.66 -21.88 -10.19
N VAL A 69 7.64 -21.21 -9.65
CA VAL A 69 6.67 -21.82 -8.72
C VAL A 69 5.38 -22.28 -9.39
N LEU A 70 5.02 -21.75 -10.57
CA LEU A 70 3.72 -22.01 -11.22
C LEU A 70 3.39 -23.49 -11.44
N ASN A 71 4.40 -24.35 -11.62
CA ASN A 71 4.23 -25.79 -11.84
C ASN A 71 4.80 -26.65 -10.70
N SER A 72 5.14 -26.03 -9.58
CA SER A 72 5.70 -26.71 -8.41
C SER A 72 4.65 -26.81 -7.31
N ASN A 73 4.78 -27.83 -6.45
CA ASN A 73 4.05 -27.94 -5.19
C ASN A 73 5.03 -28.01 -4.00
N ASP A 74 6.27 -27.55 -4.19
CA ASP A 74 7.30 -27.54 -3.15
C ASP A 74 7.16 -26.30 -2.25
N PRO A 75 6.74 -26.45 -0.98
CA PRO A 75 6.60 -25.32 -0.08
C PRO A 75 7.92 -24.58 0.17
N LYS A 76 9.07 -25.25 0.11
CA LYS A 76 10.38 -24.61 0.29
C LYS A 76 10.72 -23.70 -0.88
N LEU A 77 10.30 -24.07 -2.09
CA LEU A 77 10.46 -23.24 -3.26
C LEU A 77 9.58 -21.99 -3.17
N PHE A 78 8.34 -22.13 -2.71
CA PHE A 78 7.44 -21.00 -2.48
C PHE A 78 8.03 -20.02 -1.47
N GLU A 79 8.48 -20.51 -0.31
CA GLU A 79 9.10 -19.67 0.71
C GLU A 79 10.33 -18.94 0.18
N LYS A 80 11.21 -19.65 -0.55
CA LYS A 80 12.41 -19.05 -1.17
C LYS A 80 12.03 -17.91 -2.12
N VAL A 81 11.08 -18.16 -3.03
CA VAL A 81 10.67 -17.18 -4.05
C VAL A 81 9.92 -16.00 -3.41
N SER A 82 9.07 -16.23 -2.41
CA SER A 82 8.45 -15.18 -1.59
C SER A 82 9.50 -14.25 -0.97
N VAL A 83 10.51 -14.82 -0.28
CA VAL A 83 11.60 -14.03 0.33
C VAL A 83 12.39 -13.25 -0.71
N GLU A 84 12.65 -13.84 -1.88
CA GLU A 84 13.35 -13.17 -2.98
C GLU A 84 12.56 -11.97 -3.51
N ILE A 85 11.27 -12.15 -3.80
CA ILE A 85 10.40 -11.07 -4.28
C ILE A 85 10.29 -9.94 -3.25
N ARG A 86 10.14 -10.28 -1.96
CA ARG A 86 10.10 -9.29 -0.88
C ARG A 86 11.38 -8.45 -0.83
N LYS A 87 12.54 -9.10 -0.89
CA LYS A 87 13.84 -8.40 -0.95
C LYS A 87 13.97 -7.52 -2.18
N MET A 88 13.47 -7.96 -3.34
CA MET A 88 13.47 -7.14 -4.54
C MET A 88 12.66 -5.86 -4.33
N ILE A 89 11.42 -5.96 -3.86
CA ILE A 89 10.54 -4.80 -3.62
C ILE A 89 11.14 -3.86 -2.57
N GLU A 90 11.58 -4.40 -1.44
CA GLU A 90 12.13 -3.63 -0.33
C GLU A 90 13.49 -3.00 -0.66
N GLY A 91 14.25 -3.58 -1.59
CA GLY A 91 15.55 -3.08 -2.02
C GLY A 91 15.52 -2.00 -3.10
N HIS A 92 14.40 -1.78 -3.80
CA HIS A 92 14.33 -0.75 -4.86
C HIS A 92 13.89 0.60 -4.33
N GLU A 93 14.47 1.67 -4.88
CA GLU A 93 14.04 3.03 -4.61
C GLU A 93 12.67 3.30 -5.23
N VAL A 94 11.82 4.00 -4.49
CA VAL A 94 10.52 4.46 -5.00
C VAL A 94 10.77 5.66 -5.92
N PRO A 95 10.19 5.71 -7.12
CA PRO A 95 10.31 6.86 -8.01
C PRO A 95 10.01 8.18 -7.29
N GLU A 96 10.83 9.20 -7.56
CA GLU A 96 10.88 10.46 -6.81
C GLU A 96 9.51 11.12 -6.66
N ASP A 97 8.71 11.14 -7.73
CA ASP A 97 7.37 11.72 -7.75
C ASP A 97 6.38 10.99 -6.84
N ILE A 98 6.47 9.66 -6.76
CA ILE A 98 5.65 8.83 -5.87
C ILE A 98 6.10 9.03 -4.42
N ALA A 99 7.41 8.96 -4.17
CA ALA A 99 7.98 9.17 -2.84
C ALA A 99 7.61 10.55 -2.31
N LYS A 100 7.78 11.60 -3.13
CA LYS A 100 7.41 12.97 -2.81
C LYS A 100 5.93 13.11 -2.48
N ALA A 101 5.03 12.51 -3.27
CA ALA A 101 3.59 12.57 -2.98
C ALA A 101 3.23 11.96 -1.61
N ILE A 102 3.86 10.85 -1.22
CA ILE A 102 3.66 10.21 0.09
C ILE A 102 4.20 11.10 1.21
N VAL A 103 5.45 11.56 1.06
CA VAL A 103 6.15 12.39 2.04
C VAL A 103 5.42 13.72 2.28
N GLU A 104 4.99 14.40 1.22
CA GLU A 104 4.23 15.65 1.31
C GLU A 104 2.87 15.43 1.96
N SER A 105 2.20 14.30 1.70
CA SER A 105 0.92 13.97 2.33
C SER A 105 1.07 13.70 3.82
N TYR A 106 2.16 13.05 4.25
CA TYR A 106 2.48 12.89 5.67
C TYR A 106 2.78 14.22 6.35
N LYS A 107 3.60 15.09 5.73
CA LYS A 107 3.86 16.44 6.26
C LYS A 107 2.56 17.25 6.41
N LYS A 108 1.69 17.21 5.40
CA LYS A 108 0.37 17.85 5.46
C LYS A 108 -0.53 17.26 6.55
N LEU A 109 -0.41 15.97 6.86
CA LEU A 109 -1.11 15.35 7.99
C LEU A 109 -0.59 15.88 9.34
N CYS A 110 0.72 16.00 9.51
CA CYS A 110 1.34 16.65 10.67
C CYS A 110 0.82 18.08 10.85
N GLU A 111 0.82 18.88 9.78
CA GLU A 111 0.30 20.24 9.76
C GLU A 111 -1.18 20.32 10.16
N LYS A 112 -2.04 19.46 9.56
CA LYS A 112 -3.47 19.38 9.89
C LYS A 112 -3.71 19.10 11.38
N LEU A 113 -2.83 18.32 11.99
CA LEU A 113 -2.93 17.93 13.41
C LEU A 113 -2.17 18.87 14.35
N GLY A 114 -1.45 19.87 13.82
CA GLY A 114 -0.70 20.83 14.62
C GLY A 114 0.47 20.19 15.40
N VAL A 115 1.02 19.08 14.91
CA VAL A 115 2.12 18.36 15.54
C VAL A 115 3.31 18.27 14.60
N VAL A 116 4.53 18.29 15.15
CA VAL A 116 5.77 18.22 14.35
C VAL A 116 5.89 16.86 13.65
N LYS A 117 5.57 15.79 14.38
CA LYS A 117 5.73 14.40 13.94
C LYS A 117 4.59 13.59 14.52
N VAL A 118 3.63 13.19 13.67
CA VAL A 118 2.51 12.35 14.11
C VAL A 118 2.85 10.87 13.98
N SER A 119 2.51 10.10 15.00
CA SER A 119 2.52 8.63 14.96
C SER A 119 1.34 8.12 14.13
N VAL A 120 1.64 7.35 13.08
CA VAL A 120 0.63 6.80 12.16
C VAL A 120 0.64 5.27 12.17
N ALA A 121 -0.50 4.71 11.77
CA ALA A 121 -0.60 3.31 11.39
C ALA A 121 -0.51 3.19 9.87
N VAL A 122 0.48 2.45 9.36
CA VAL A 122 0.58 2.12 7.92
C VAL A 122 -0.05 0.75 7.71
N ARG A 123 -1.15 0.73 6.95
CA ARG A 123 -2.01 -0.45 6.79
C ARG A 123 -2.19 -0.77 5.32
N SER A 124 -2.04 -2.05 5.00
CA SER A 124 -2.40 -2.61 3.71
C SER A 124 -3.91 -2.59 3.49
N SER A 125 -4.33 -2.19 2.29
CA SER A 125 -5.72 -2.16 1.82
C SER A 125 -5.73 -2.70 0.39
N ALA A 126 -5.87 -4.02 0.24
CA ALA A 126 -5.84 -4.62 -1.08
C ALA A 126 -7.19 -4.48 -1.80
N THR A 127 -7.13 -4.44 -3.13
CA THR A 127 -8.29 -4.30 -4.01
C THR A 127 -9.15 -5.56 -4.09
N ALA A 128 -8.60 -6.71 -3.71
CA ALA A 128 -9.27 -8.02 -3.76
C ALA A 128 -9.82 -8.50 -2.40
N GLU A 129 -9.61 -7.76 -1.30
CA GLU A 129 -10.07 -8.16 0.06
C GLU A 129 -11.60 -8.25 0.19
N ASP A 130 -12.33 -7.53 -0.68
CA ASP A 130 -13.79 -7.45 -0.67
C ASP A 130 -14.45 -8.12 -1.90
N LEU A 131 -13.71 -8.96 -2.64
CA LEU A 131 -14.34 -9.78 -3.69
C LEU A 131 -15.29 -10.80 -3.05
N PRO A 132 -16.51 -11.00 -3.58
CA PRO A 132 -17.45 -11.98 -3.04
C PRO A 132 -16.82 -13.38 -3.01
N GLY A 133 -16.53 -13.89 -1.80
CA GLY A 133 -15.97 -15.22 -1.58
C GLY A 133 -14.45 -15.29 -1.34
N ALA A 134 -13.74 -14.17 -1.33
CA ALA A 134 -12.31 -14.13 -0.97
C ALA A 134 -12.10 -13.18 0.23
N SER A 135 -11.66 -13.72 1.37
CA SER A 135 -11.23 -12.91 2.52
C SER A 135 -9.78 -13.26 2.82
N PHE A 136 -8.90 -12.27 2.69
CA PHE A 136 -7.47 -12.39 2.99
C PHE A 136 -7.15 -11.86 4.39
N ALA A 137 -8.11 -11.99 5.32
CA ALA A 137 -7.97 -11.51 6.68
C ALA A 137 -6.75 -12.15 7.37
N GLY A 138 -5.85 -11.31 7.88
CA GLY A 138 -4.67 -11.73 8.64
C GLY A 138 -3.42 -12.06 7.80
N GLN A 139 -3.47 -11.96 6.47
CA GLN A 139 -2.27 -12.17 5.63
C GLN A 139 -1.46 -10.89 5.38
N GLN A 140 -2.06 -9.72 5.51
CA GLN A 140 -1.41 -8.46 5.13
C GLN A 140 -0.87 -7.69 6.35
N GLU A 141 0.29 -7.06 6.17
CA GLU A 141 1.00 -6.41 7.27
C GLU A 141 0.37 -5.07 7.68
N THR A 142 0.46 -4.79 8.97
CA THR A 142 0.11 -3.50 9.59
C THR A 142 1.26 -3.07 10.49
N TYR A 143 1.67 -1.82 10.33
CA TYR A 143 2.71 -1.20 11.12
C TYR A 143 2.09 -0.10 11.98
N LEU A 144 2.32 -0.15 13.28
CA LEU A 144 1.83 0.84 14.24
C LEU A 144 2.99 1.69 14.74
N ASN A 145 2.68 2.88 15.25
CA ASN A 145 3.64 3.82 15.82
C ASN A 145 4.78 4.22 14.87
N VAL A 146 4.44 4.38 13.59
CA VAL A 146 5.38 4.78 12.54
C VAL A 146 5.48 6.30 12.56
N GLU A 147 6.69 6.84 12.58
CA GLU A 147 6.88 8.27 12.67
C GLU A 147 8.00 8.77 11.74
N GLY A 148 7.70 9.82 10.98
CA GLY A 148 8.68 10.50 10.14
C GLY A 148 8.63 10.00 8.71
N GLU A 149 9.08 10.85 7.80
CA GLU A 149 8.82 10.68 6.38
C GLU A 149 9.50 9.44 5.81
N GLU A 150 10.75 9.20 6.22
CA GLU A 150 11.54 8.03 5.81
C GLU A 150 10.92 6.72 6.30
N GLU A 151 10.49 6.68 7.57
CA GLU A 151 9.91 5.47 8.14
C GLU A 151 8.55 5.16 7.51
N VAL A 152 7.71 6.18 7.27
CA VAL A 152 6.43 6.02 6.56
C VAL A 152 6.65 5.46 5.17
N LEU A 153 7.58 6.02 4.39
CA LEU A 153 7.89 5.54 3.04
C LEU A 153 8.39 4.08 3.08
N GLN A 154 9.25 3.76 4.04
CA GLN A 154 9.75 2.40 4.22
C GLN A 154 8.62 1.42 4.56
N LYS A 155 7.71 1.77 5.49
CA LYS A 155 6.57 0.92 5.84
C LYS A 155 5.56 0.77 4.71
N VAL A 156 5.40 1.77 3.85
CA VAL A 156 4.61 1.63 2.61
C VAL A 156 5.20 0.55 1.71
N LYS A 157 6.54 0.54 1.51
CA LYS A 157 7.22 -0.51 0.75
C LYS A 157 7.05 -1.90 1.38
N ASN A 158 7.13 -1.98 2.71
CA ASN A 158 6.91 -3.25 3.40
C ASN A 158 5.46 -3.74 3.24
N CYS A 159 4.46 -2.85 3.28
CA CYS A 159 3.10 -3.23 2.95
C CYS A 159 2.98 -3.74 1.50
N TRP A 160 3.66 -3.13 0.53
CA TRP A 160 3.68 -3.63 -0.85
C TRP A 160 4.36 -5.00 -0.99
N SER A 161 5.47 -5.24 -0.28
CA SER A 161 6.17 -6.53 -0.31
C SER A 161 5.37 -7.64 0.37
N SER A 162 4.55 -7.32 1.37
CA SER A 162 3.73 -8.29 2.12
C SER A 162 2.75 -9.10 1.26
N LEU A 163 2.44 -8.63 0.04
CA LEU A 163 1.64 -9.36 -0.95
C LEU A 163 2.28 -10.68 -1.43
N PHE A 164 3.58 -10.84 -1.22
CA PHE A 164 4.37 -12.01 -1.64
C PHE A 164 4.92 -12.77 -0.43
N THR A 165 4.07 -13.01 0.56
CA THR A 165 4.39 -13.82 1.75
C THR A 165 3.93 -15.25 1.54
#